data_AF-A0A2T4J488-F1
#
_entry.id   AF-A0A2T4J488-F1
#
_cell.length_a   1.000
_cell.length_b   1.000
_cell.length_c   1.000
_cell.angle_alpha   90.00
_cell.angle_beta   90.00
_cell.angle_gamma   90.00
#
_symmetry.space_group_name_H-M   'P 1'
#
loop_
_entity.id
_entity.type
_entity.pdbx_description
1 polymer ?
#
loop_
_entity_poly.entity_id
_entity_poly.type
_entity_poly.pdbx_seq_one_letter_code
_entity_poly.pdbx_strand_id
1 'polypeptide(L)'
;MIRPGFLSPAERRELEACVHSQREDHGIARRANAILLLDDGESCAQIAKFLYLDDDTIRGWHKTYRDAGWDALAFDGWKGGQSRMTADQEVGLCDWLQDRFCRSTVEIRNHILQEFGLHYSHSGCIKLLARLGFEYRKPKALPRVASAEKQVAFIAMYQRLLAELGADEAIYFADAVHPEYQTKPAYGWVKAGSHPAVTTTAGRGRVNIHGAVNLETFDAPFVEPTTVDGVSAVQLLAKIEERNPDKRLIHVIWDNAAYHKGSDVREFLARPACRINLIQLPPYCPHLNPIERLWAVMHQYVTHNRHYPSQKQFATAILKFFRETIPNEWTSFRDQVSDNFRVINHNKFRVLA
;
A
#
# COMPACT_ATOMS: atom_id res chain seq x y z
N MET A 1 4.69 -24.41 -63.86
CA MET A 1 5.80 -23.50 -63.45
C MET A 1 5.30 -22.07 -63.58
N ILE A 2 5.58 -21.24 -62.58
CA ILE A 2 5.31 -19.79 -62.64
C ILE A 2 6.38 -19.19 -63.57
N ARG A 3 5.97 -18.31 -64.49
CA ARG A 3 6.90 -17.69 -65.45
C ARG A 3 7.57 -16.48 -64.77
N PRO A 4 8.90 -16.31 -64.85
CA PRO A 4 9.57 -15.13 -64.31
C PRO A 4 9.19 -13.86 -65.06
N GLY A 5 9.42 -12.70 -64.44
CA GLY A 5 9.16 -11.38 -65.02
C GLY A 5 7.67 -11.05 -65.16
N PHE A 6 6.86 -11.45 -64.19
CA PHE A 6 5.43 -11.13 -64.14
C PHE A 6 5.15 -9.82 -63.38
N LEU A 7 6.12 -9.28 -62.66
CA LEU A 7 6.01 -7.98 -61.98
C LEU A 7 6.36 -6.83 -62.94
N SER A 8 5.58 -5.75 -62.91
CA SER A 8 5.99 -4.49 -63.52
C SER A 8 7.14 -3.84 -62.73
N PRO A 9 7.93 -2.94 -63.36
CA PRO A 9 8.98 -2.20 -62.65
C PRO A 9 8.47 -1.32 -61.50
N ALA A 10 7.18 -0.99 -61.46
CA ALA A 10 6.56 -0.24 -60.37
C ALA A 10 6.24 -1.17 -59.19
N GLU A 11 5.56 -2.28 -59.45
CA GLU A 11 5.19 -3.29 -58.44
C GLU A 11 6.43 -3.91 -57.79
N ARG A 12 7.47 -4.20 -58.59
CA ARG A 12 8.72 -4.74 -58.07
C ARG A 12 9.39 -3.79 -57.06
N ARG A 13 9.45 -2.49 -57.37
CA ARG A 13 10.00 -1.47 -56.46
C ARG A 13 9.18 -1.32 -55.18
N GLU A 14 7.86 -1.47 -55.28
CA GLU A 14 6.97 -1.43 -54.11
C GLU A 14 7.23 -2.61 -53.16
N LEU A 15 7.36 -3.82 -53.70
CA LEU A 15 7.67 -5.01 -52.91
C LEU A 15 9.09 -4.96 -52.32
N GLU A 16 10.08 -4.47 -53.07
CA GLU A 16 11.46 -4.27 -52.58
C GLU A 16 11.50 -3.27 -51.41
N ALA A 17 10.76 -2.16 -51.50
CA ALA A 17 10.63 -1.21 -50.40
C ALA A 17 10.02 -1.85 -49.14
N CYS A 18 9.05 -2.74 -49.32
CA CYS A 18 8.40 -3.46 -48.24
C CYS A 18 9.34 -4.45 -47.53
N VAL A 19 10.18 -5.18 -48.28
CA VAL A 19 11.19 -6.10 -47.72
C VAL A 19 12.32 -5.35 -47.00
N HIS A 20 12.72 -4.17 -47.50
CA HIS A 20 13.79 -3.37 -46.90
C HIS A 20 13.36 -2.52 -45.71
N SER A 21 12.05 -2.38 -45.47
CA SER A 21 11.51 -1.63 -44.35
C SER A 21 11.82 -2.34 -43.02
N GLN A 22 12.56 -1.67 -42.12
CA GLN A 22 12.83 -2.17 -40.76
C GLN A 22 11.61 -2.11 -39.83
N ARG A 23 10.51 -1.50 -40.28
CA ARG A 23 9.29 -1.28 -39.48
C ARG A 23 8.10 -2.11 -39.94
N GLU A 24 8.26 -2.87 -41.02
CA GLU A 24 7.17 -3.68 -41.58
C GLU A 24 6.88 -4.91 -40.72
N ASP A 25 5.63 -5.35 -40.70
CA ASP A 25 5.26 -6.61 -40.05
C ASP A 25 6.03 -7.77 -40.71
N HIS A 26 6.63 -8.63 -39.87
CA HIS A 26 7.42 -9.76 -40.34
C HIS A 26 6.63 -10.68 -41.30
N GLY A 27 5.32 -10.82 -41.11
CA GLY A 27 4.44 -11.55 -42.01
C GLY A 27 4.29 -10.91 -43.38
N ILE A 28 4.22 -9.58 -43.44
CA ILE A 28 4.06 -8.81 -44.69
C ILE A 28 5.36 -8.83 -45.49
N ALA A 29 6.50 -8.51 -44.87
CA ALA A 29 7.81 -8.55 -45.53
C ALA A 29 8.16 -9.95 -46.05
N ARG A 30 7.78 -11.01 -45.32
CA ARG A 30 7.98 -12.39 -45.74
C ARG A 30 7.14 -12.77 -46.97
N ARG A 31 5.90 -12.27 -47.09
CA ARG A 31 5.06 -12.47 -48.29
C ARG A 31 5.61 -11.70 -49.50
N ALA A 32 6.06 -10.45 -49.30
CA ALA A 32 6.70 -9.66 -50.36
C ALA A 32 7.95 -10.36 -50.93
N ASN A 33 8.81 -10.86 -50.04
CA ASN A 33 10.04 -11.58 -50.42
C ASN A 33 9.72 -12.84 -51.25
N ALA A 34 8.67 -13.59 -50.88
CA ALA A 34 8.26 -14.75 -51.66
C ALA A 34 7.80 -14.40 -53.08
N ILE A 35 7.10 -13.28 -53.28
CA ILE A 35 6.65 -12.84 -54.61
C ILE A 35 7.83 -12.35 -55.47
N LEU A 36 8.79 -11.63 -54.89
CA LEU A 36 10.01 -11.21 -55.58
C LEU A 36 10.85 -12.41 -56.06
N LEU A 37 11.05 -13.41 -55.19
CA LEU A 37 11.79 -14.62 -55.56
C LEU A 37 11.09 -15.43 -56.66
N LEU A 38 9.76 -15.47 -56.66
CA LEU A 38 8.99 -16.08 -57.74
C LEU A 38 9.18 -15.33 -59.07
N ASP A 39 9.22 -13.99 -59.03
CA ASP A 39 9.48 -13.14 -60.20
C ASP A 39 10.89 -13.34 -60.77
N ASP A 40 11.86 -13.60 -59.88
CA ASP A 40 13.25 -13.96 -60.22
C ASP A 40 13.40 -15.38 -60.79
N GLY A 41 12.32 -16.16 -60.81
CA GLY A 41 12.26 -17.49 -61.43
C GLY A 41 12.52 -18.65 -60.46
N GLU A 42 12.58 -18.38 -59.15
CA GLU A 42 12.73 -19.43 -58.15
C GLU A 42 11.48 -20.30 -58.05
N SER A 43 11.67 -21.60 -57.83
CA SER A 43 10.54 -22.53 -57.71
C SER A 43 9.85 -22.39 -56.34
N CYS A 44 8.53 -22.64 -56.28
CA CYS A 44 7.79 -22.65 -55.01
C CYS A 44 8.44 -23.55 -53.94
N ALA A 45 8.97 -24.71 -54.34
CA ALA A 45 9.65 -25.65 -53.45
C ALA A 45 10.96 -25.08 -52.87
N GLN A 46 11.71 -24.34 -53.68
CA GLN A 46 12.96 -23.69 -53.26
C GLN A 46 12.68 -22.54 -52.29
N ILE A 47 11.70 -21.69 -52.60
CA ILE A 47 11.28 -20.58 -51.74
C ILE A 47 10.73 -21.10 -50.41
N ALA A 48 9.88 -22.12 -50.46
CA ALA A 48 9.33 -22.79 -49.27
C ALA A 48 10.44 -23.30 -48.34
N LYS A 49 11.48 -23.91 -48.90
CA LYS A 49 12.66 -24.37 -48.14
C LYS A 49 13.39 -23.21 -47.45
N PHE A 50 13.59 -22.08 -48.12
CA PHE A 50 14.32 -20.94 -47.56
C PHE A 50 13.49 -20.11 -46.55
N LEU A 51 12.18 -20.05 -46.74
CA LEU A 51 11.27 -19.34 -45.82
C LEU A 51 10.71 -20.24 -44.71
N TYR A 52 11.07 -21.52 -44.69
CA TYR A 52 10.57 -22.55 -43.76
C TYR A 52 9.04 -22.65 -43.78
N LEU A 53 8.47 -22.69 -44.98
CA LEU A 53 7.04 -22.79 -45.25
C LEU A 53 6.73 -24.04 -46.08
N ASP A 54 5.44 -24.33 -46.25
CA ASP A 54 4.96 -25.35 -47.17
C ASP A 54 4.83 -24.77 -48.60
N ASP A 55 5.09 -25.59 -49.63
CA ASP A 55 5.10 -25.12 -51.01
C ASP A 55 3.70 -24.74 -51.52
N ASP A 56 2.63 -25.30 -50.96
CA ASP A 56 1.25 -24.88 -51.21
C ASP A 56 0.95 -23.50 -50.64
N THR A 57 1.63 -23.10 -49.55
CA THR A 57 1.49 -21.75 -49.00
C THR A 57 2.02 -20.72 -49.99
N ILE A 58 3.18 -20.98 -50.60
CA ILE A 58 3.78 -20.11 -51.61
C ILE A 58 2.90 -20.06 -52.88
N ARG A 59 2.34 -21.20 -53.31
CA ARG A 59 1.36 -21.24 -54.42
C ARG A 59 0.11 -20.43 -54.10
N GLY A 60 -0.39 -20.52 -52.87
CA GLY A 60 -1.55 -19.76 -52.39
C GLY A 60 -1.29 -18.26 -52.39
N TRP A 61 -0.10 -17.81 -51.96
CA TRP A 61 0.29 -16.41 -52.01
C TRP A 61 0.38 -15.88 -53.45
N HIS A 62 1.02 -16.63 -54.34
CA HIS A 62 1.08 -16.25 -55.76
C HIS A 62 -0.32 -16.18 -56.41
N LYS A 63 -1.20 -17.14 -56.09
CA LYS A 63 -2.59 -17.13 -56.56
C LYS A 63 -3.33 -15.87 -56.06
N THR A 64 -3.20 -15.56 -54.77
CA THR A 64 -3.84 -14.39 -54.16
C THR A 64 -3.32 -13.09 -54.78
N TYR A 65 -2.00 -12.99 -54.96
CA TYR A 65 -1.37 -11.84 -55.63
C TYR A 65 -1.86 -11.67 -57.06
N ARG A 66 -1.90 -12.75 -57.85
CA ARG A 66 -2.37 -12.71 -59.23
C ARG A 66 -3.85 -12.34 -59.34
N ASP A 67 -4.68 -12.87 -58.44
CA ASP A 67 -6.13 -12.74 -58.53
C ASP A 67 -6.62 -11.40 -57.94
N ALA A 68 -5.90 -10.80 -56.97
CA ALA A 68 -6.35 -9.62 -56.22
C ALA A 68 -5.28 -8.58 -55.86
N GLY A 69 -4.03 -8.75 -56.30
CA GLY A 69 -2.94 -7.78 -56.13
C GLY A 69 -2.24 -7.81 -54.77
N TRP A 70 -1.30 -6.88 -54.57
CA TRP A 70 -0.47 -6.77 -53.36
C TRP A 70 -1.30 -6.46 -52.11
N ASP A 71 -2.23 -5.50 -52.18
CA ASP A 71 -3.05 -5.07 -51.04
C ASP A 71 -3.82 -6.24 -50.40
N ALA A 72 -4.34 -7.15 -51.23
CA ALA A 72 -5.05 -8.33 -50.76
C ALA A 72 -4.14 -9.36 -50.08
N LEU A 73 -2.89 -9.48 -50.54
CA LEU A 73 -1.91 -10.40 -49.95
C LEU A 73 -1.26 -9.83 -48.68
N ALA A 74 -1.10 -8.51 -48.61
CA ALA A 74 -0.55 -7.80 -47.46
C ALA A 74 -1.52 -7.77 -46.27
N PHE A 75 -2.83 -7.86 -46.52
CA PHE A 75 -3.85 -7.87 -45.48
C PHE A 75 -3.81 -9.15 -44.62
N ASP A 76 -3.35 -9.03 -43.37
CA ASP A 76 -3.41 -10.11 -42.39
C ASP A 76 -4.80 -10.12 -41.74
N GLY A 77 -5.70 -10.98 -42.24
CA GLY A 77 -7.09 -11.11 -41.79
C GLY A 77 -7.28 -11.74 -40.41
N TRP A 78 -6.31 -11.58 -39.50
CA TRP A 78 -6.37 -12.13 -38.16
C TRP A 78 -7.54 -11.53 -37.36
N LYS A 79 -8.65 -12.26 -37.33
CA LYS A 79 -9.77 -11.96 -36.44
C LYS A 79 -9.39 -12.47 -35.06
N GLY A 80 -9.11 -11.56 -34.13
CA GLY A 80 -8.91 -11.91 -32.72
C GLY A 80 -10.03 -12.83 -32.21
N GLY A 81 -9.68 -13.79 -31.35
CA GLY A 81 -10.62 -14.79 -30.86
C GLY A 81 -11.86 -14.14 -30.23
N GLN A 82 -13.05 -14.63 -30.60
CA GLN A 82 -14.30 -14.19 -30.00
C GLN A 82 -14.31 -14.53 -28.49
N SER A 83 -14.83 -13.61 -27.67
CA SER A 83 -15.08 -13.89 -26.25
C SER A 83 -15.97 -15.11 -26.11
N ARG A 84 -15.65 -16.02 -25.18
CA ARG A 84 -16.50 -17.19 -24.90
C ARG A 84 -17.76 -16.83 -24.11
N MET A 85 -17.79 -15.66 -23.46
CA MET A 85 -18.96 -15.13 -22.75
C MET A 85 -19.65 -14.07 -23.60
N THR A 86 -20.99 -14.05 -23.53
CA THR A 86 -21.82 -12.97 -24.06
C THR A 86 -21.78 -11.75 -23.14
N ALA A 87 -22.20 -10.59 -23.64
CA ALA A 87 -22.25 -9.37 -22.84
C ALA A 87 -23.13 -9.52 -21.58
N ASP A 88 -24.29 -10.18 -21.71
CA ASP A 88 -25.20 -10.42 -20.59
C ASP A 88 -24.58 -11.32 -19.50
N GLN A 89 -23.83 -12.35 -19.93
CA GLN A 89 -23.12 -13.22 -19.00
C GLN A 89 -21.99 -12.48 -18.28
N GLU A 90 -21.30 -11.57 -18.98
CA GLU A 90 -20.26 -10.72 -18.39
C GLU A 90 -20.86 -9.78 -17.33
N VAL A 91 -22.01 -9.17 -17.61
CA VAL A 91 -22.74 -8.34 -16.63
C VAL A 91 -23.13 -9.18 -15.41
N GLY A 92 -23.74 -10.35 -15.60
CA GLY A 92 -24.12 -11.23 -14.49
C GLY A 92 -22.93 -11.68 -13.63
N LEU A 93 -21.79 -11.99 -14.25
CA LEU A 93 -20.56 -12.31 -13.52
C LEU A 93 -20.02 -11.10 -12.75
N CYS A 94 -20.07 -9.90 -13.35
CA CYS A 94 -19.65 -8.66 -12.69
C CYS A 94 -20.47 -8.40 -11.43
N ASP A 95 -21.80 -8.49 -11.51
CA ASP A 95 -22.70 -8.29 -10.36
C ASP A 95 -22.42 -9.32 -9.26
N TRP A 96 -22.27 -10.59 -9.64
CA TRP A 96 -21.98 -11.66 -8.70
C TRP A 96 -20.65 -11.47 -7.96
N LEU A 97 -19.61 -10.99 -8.66
CA LEU A 97 -18.30 -10.63 -8.10
C LEU A 97 -18.35 -9.33 -7.28
N GLN A 98 -19.17 -8.37 -7.67
CA GLN A 98 -19.36 -7.12 -6.93
C GLN A 98 -20.09 -7.33 -5.61
N ASP A 99 -20.80 -8.42 -5.40
CA ASP A 99 -21.39 -8.76 -4.10
C ASP A 99 -20.46 -9.60 -3.21
N ARG A 100 -19.38 -10.16 -3.78
CA ARG A 100 -18.50 -11.12 -3.10
C ARG A 100 -17.05 -10.65 -3.06
N PHE A 101 -16.25 -11.30 -2.22
CA PHE A 101 -14.80 -11.11 -2.20
C PHE A 101 -14.12 -12.46 -2.41
N CYS A 102 -14.13 -12.94 -3.66
CA CYS A 102 -13.58 -14.24 -4.03
C CYS A 102 -12.05 -14.21 -3.92
N ARG A 103 -11.50 -15.15 -3.15
CA ARG A 103 -10.04 -15.26 -2.91
C ARG A 103 -9.33 -16.11 -3.94
N SER A 104 -10.07 -16.83 -4.79
CA SER A 104 -9.52 -17.79 -5.73
C SER A 104 -10.34 -17.87 -7.01
N THR A 105 -9.64 -17.99 -8.14
CA THR A 105 -10.24 -18.32 -9.44
C THR A 105 -10.95 -19.68 -9.47
N VAL A 106 -10.75 -20.58 -8.49
CA VAL A 106 -11.49 -21.85 -8.43
C VAL A 106 -12.98 -21.59 -8.21
N GLU A 107 -13.31 -20.76 -7.23
CA GLU A 107 -14.68 -20.37 -6.90
C GLU A 107 -15.36 -19.68 -8.09
N ILE A 108 -14.65 -18.73 -8.71
CA ILE A 108 -15.13 -17.97 -9.87
C ILE A 108 -15.39 -18.91 -11.05
N ARG A 109 -14.47 -19.84 -11.35
CA ARG A 109 -14.65 -20.80 -12.44
C ARG A 109 -15.79 -21.78 -12.17
N ASN A 110 -15.97 -22.23 -10.93
CA ASN A 110 -17.10 -23.09 -10.56
C ASN A 110 -18.42 -22.36 -10.76
N HIS A 111 -18.50 -21.08 -10.38
CA HIS A 111 -19.70 -20.27 -10.63
C HIS A 111 -19.95 -20.09 -12.13
N ILE A 112 -18.93 -19.74 -12.92
CA ILE A 112 -19.06 -19.61 -14.39
C ILE A 112 -19.53 -20.93 -15.02
N LEU A 113 -19.04 -22.07 -14.54
CA LEU A 113 -19.45 -23.38 -15.04
C LEU A 113 -20.90 -23.69 -14.68
N GLN A 114 -21.33 -23.39 -13.45
CA GLN A 114 -22.68 -23.68 -12.96
C GLN A 114 -23.73 -22.77 -13.59
N GLU A 115 -23.45 -21.47 -13.68
CA GLU A 115 -24.42 -20.46 -14.13
C GLU A 115 -24.47 -20.37 -15.66
N PHE A 116 -23.31 -20.41 -16.32
CA PHE A 116 -23.20 -20.14 -17.75
C PHE A 116 -22.80 -21.37 -18.57
N GLY A 117 -22.48 -22.51 -17.93
CA GLY A 117 -22.05 -23.72 -18.63
C GLY A 117 -20.66 -23.62 -19.26
N LEU A 118 -19.85 -22.61 -18.91
CA LEU A 118 -18.57 -22.32 -19.57
C LEU A 118 -17.38 -22.81 -18.75
N HIS A 119 -16.51 -23.61 -19.38
CA HIS A 119 -15.29 -24.08 -18.74
C HIS A 119 -14.09 -23.16 -19.03
N TYR A 120 -13.58 -22.48 -18.01
CA TYR A 120 -12.38 -21.64 -18.11
C TYR A 120 -11.15 -22.32 -17.48
N SER A 121 -9.99 -22.19 -18.12
CA SER A 121 -8.71 -22.51 -17.47
C SER A 121 -8.37 -21.45 -16.41
N HIS A 122 -7.41 -21.73 -15.53
CA HIS A 122 -6.96 -20.76 -14.53
C HIS A 122 -6.47 -19.46 -15.18
N SER A 123 -5.58 -19.56 -16.18
CA SER A 123 -5.07 -18.42 -16.92
C SER A 123 -6.14 -17.71 -17.75
N GLY A 124 -7.10 -18.46 -18.30
CA GLY A 124 -8.24 -17.89 -19.02
C GLY A 124 -9.15 -17.07 -18.11
N CYS A 125 -9.42 -17.56 -16.90
CA CYS A 125 -10.20 -16.84 -15.89
C CYS A 125 -9.50 -15.53 -15.47
N ILE A 126 -8.18 -15.54 -15.28
CA ILE A 126 -7.42 -14.31 -14.95
C ILE A 126 -7.53 -13.29 -16.08
N LYS A 127 -7.35 -13.72 -17.34
CA LYS A 127 -7.48 -12.83 -18.51
C LYS A 127 -8.90 -12.25 -18.63
N LEU A 128 -9.92 -13.06 -18.37
CA LEU A 128 -11.31 -12.62 -18.33
C LEU A 128 -11.51 -11.54 -17.25
N LEU A 129 -11.08 -11.80 -16.02
CA LEU A 129 -11.22 -10.86 -14.90
C LEU A 129 -10.50 -9.53 -15.18
N ALA A 130 -9.29 -9.57 -15.71
CA ALA A 130 -8.55 -8.37 -16.09
C ALA A 130 -9.28 -7.58 -17.19
N ARG A 131 -9.86 -8.26 -18.19
CA ARG A 131 -10.67 -7.62 -19.23
C ARG A 131 -11.94 -6.96 -18.67
N LEU A 132 -12.56 -7.58 -17.66
CA LEU A 132 -13.72 -7.05 -16.96
C LEU A 132 -13.37 -5.97 -15.92
N GLY A 133 -12.08 -5.60 -15.79
CA GLY A 133 -11.63 -4.54 -14.88
C GLY A 133 -11.44 -4.99 -13.42
N PHE A 134 -11.43 -6.30 -13.14
CA PHE A 134 -11.16 -6.82 -11.80
C PHE A 134 -9.67 -6.97 -11.55
N GLU A 135 -9.23 -6.50 -10.37
CA GLU A 135 -7.86 -6.64 -9.90
C GLU A 135 -7.78 -7.48 -8.63
N TYR A 136 -6.70 -8.26 -8.50
CA TYR A 136 -6.42 -9.00 -7.28
C TYR A 136 -5.70 -8.10 -6.26
N ARG A 137 -6.42 -7.71 -5.20
CA ARG A 137 -5.93 -6.80 -4.15
C ARG A 137 -6.14 -7.39 -2.77
N LYS A 138 -5.19 -7.11 -1.86
CA LYS A 138 -5.38 -7.39 -0.43
C LYS A 138 -6.29 -6.29 0.16
N PRO A 139 -7.37 -6.64 0.90
CA PRO A 139 -8.18 -5.65 1.60
C PRO A 139 -7.32 -4.84 2.57
N LYS A 140 -7.57 -3.53 2.61
CA LYS A 140 -6.94 -2.66 3.59
C LYS A 140 -7.65 -2.84 4.93
N ALA A 141 -6.92 -3.15 5.99
CA ALA A 141 -7.46 -3.12 7.34
C ALA A 141 -7.84 -1.67 7.70
N LEU A 142 -9.12 -1.43 7.94
CA LEU A 142 -9.61 -0.12 8.37
C LEU A 142 -9.64 -0.10 9.90
N PRO A 143 -8.97 0.87 10.55
CA PRO A 143 -8.99 0.96 12.00
C PRO A 143 -10.42 1.21 12.47
N ARG A 144 -10.84 0.58 13.56
CA ARG A 144 -12.05 1.02 14.27
C ARG A 144 -11.78 2.46 14.72
N VAL A 145 -12.65 3.39 14.36
CA VAL A 145 -12.55 4.80 14.78
C VAL A 145 -13.90 5.29 15.26
N ALA A 146 -13.92 6.30 16.13
CA ALA A 146 -15.16 7.01 16.45
C ALA A 146 -15.80 7.61 15.19
N SER A 147 -17.10 7.92 15.27
CA SER A 147 -17.81 8.55 14.16
C SER A 147 -17.14 9.87 13.76
N ALA A 148 -17.29 10.26 12.49
CA ALA A 148 -16.66 11.47 11.96
C ALA A 148 -17.08 12.71 12.79
N GLU A 149 -18.33 12.75 13.25
CA GLU A 149 -18.87 13.83 14.09
C GLU A 149 -18.14 13.93 15.44
N LYS A 150 -17.85 12.79 16.09
CA LYS A 150 -17.09 12.77 17.35
C LYS A 150 -15.66 13.24 17.18
N GLN A 151 -15.02 12.88 16.07
CA GLN A 151 -13.67 13.35 15.74
C GLN A 151 -13.67 14.87 15.50
N VAL A 152 -14.63 15.38 14.71
CA VAL A 152 -14.79 16.82 14.46
C VAL A 152 -15.06 17.59 15.75
N ALA A 153 -15.96 17.10 16.60
CA ALA A 153 -16.28 17.72 17.87
C ALA A 153 -15.06 17.81 18.81
N PHE A 154 -14.23 16.76 18.85
CA PHE A 154 -12.98 16.79 19.62
C PHE A 154 -11.99 17.80 19.05
N ILE A 155 -11.77 17.82 17.74
CA ILE A 155 -10.86 18.77 17.09
C ILE A 155 -11.31 20.21 17.37
N ALA A 156 -12.60 20.50 17.26
CA ALA A 156 -13.15 21.83 17.55
C ALA A 156 -12.99 22.19 19.04
N MET A 157 -13.20 21.24 19.96
CA MET A 157 -12.95 21.45 21.39
C MET A 157 -11.48 21.75 21.66
N TYR A 158 -10.56 20.98 21.09
CA TYR A 158 -9.12 21.18 21.25
C TYR A 158 -8.65 22.53 20.69
N GLN A 159 -9.16 22.93 19.52
CA GLN A 159 -8.84 24.24 18.94
C GLN A 159 -9.31 25.41 19.81
N ARG A 160 -10.49 25.29 20.43
CA ARG A 160 -10.96 26.29 21.40
C ARG A 160 -10.08 26.32 22.64
N LEU A 161 -9.73 25.14 23.17
CA LEU A 161 -8.83 25.03 24.32
C LEU A 161 -7.49 25.71 24.04
N LEU A 162 -6.90 25.50 22.86
CA LEU A 162 -5.66 26.18 22.46
C LEU A 162 -5.83 27.70 22.34
N ALA A 163 -6.96 28.17 21.80
CA ALA A 163 -7.21 29.60 21.62
C ALA A 163 -7.45 30.34 22.95
N GLU A 164 -7.97 29.65 23.95
CA GLU A 164 -8.31 30.18 25.28
C GLU A 164 -7.24 29.88 26.34
N LEU A 165 -6.18 29.13 25.98
CA LEU A 165 -5.17 28.64 26.91
C LEU A 165 -4.42 29.79 27.59
N GLY A 166 -4.48 29.84 28.92
CA GLY A 166 -3.73 30.81 29.71
C GLY A 166 -2.22 30.53 29.70
N ALA A 167 -1.40 31.57 29.88
CA ALA A 167 0.05 31.39 30.04
C ALA A 167 0.41 30.59 31.30
N ASP A 168 -0.47 30.59 32.31
CA ASP A 168 -0.43 29.78 33.52
C ASP A 168 -1.09 28.40 33.34
N GLU A 169 -1.38 27.97 32.11
CA GLU A 169 -1.93 26.66 31.80
C GLU A 169 -0.99 25.85 30.90
N ALA A 170 -1.22 24.55 30.81
CA ALA A 170 -0.45 23.64 29.96
C ALA A 170 -1.32 22.51 29.43
N ILE A 171 -0.97 21.98 28.25
CA ILE A 171 -1.61 20.81 27.67
C ILE A 171 -0.57 19.70 27.49
N TYR A 172 -0.91 18.52 28.00
CA TYR A 172 -0.14 17.30 27.82
C TYR A 172 -1.00 16.25 27.13
N PHE A 173 -0.39 15.51 26.22
CA PHE A 173 -0.94 14.30 25.64
C PHE A 173 -0.26 13.09 26.28
N ALA A 174 -1.02 12.20 26.88
CA ALA A 174 -0.52 11.05 27.62
C ALA A 174 -1.03 9.73 27.06
N ASP A 175 -0.20 8.70 27.19
CA ASP A 175 -0.50 7.34 26.77
C ASP A 175 0.53 6.36 27.35
N ALA A 176 0.23 5.07 27.27
CA ALA A 176 1.17 4.01 27.59
C ALA A 176 1.66 3.29 26.34
N VAL A 177 2.96 3.03 26.28
CA VAL A 177 3.60 2.25 25.22
C VAL A 177 4.31 1.03 25.79
N HIS A 178 4.32 -0.04 25.02
CA HIS A 178 4.96 -1.31 25.35
C HIS A 178 6.02 -1.69 24.30
N PRO A 179 7.19 -1.03 24.27
CA PRO A 179 8.23 -1.39 23.32
C PRO A 179 8.68 -2.83 23.53
N GLU A 180 8.41 -3.68 22.53
CA GLU A 180 8.81 -5.08 22.55
C GLU A 180 10.27 -5.24 22.14
N TYR A 181 10.97 -6.19 22.78
CA TYR A 181 12.34 -6.58 22.47
C TYR A 181 12.41 -7.37 21.15
N GLN A 182 12.05 -6.71 20.06
CA GLN A 182 12.01 -7.24 18.72
C GLN A 182 12.76 -6.30 17.78
N THR A 183 13.68 -6.87 16.99
CA THR A 183 14.26 -6.17 15.84
C THR A 183 13.14 -5.83 14.86
N LYS A 184 13.00 -4.54 14.49
CA LYS A 184 12.03 -4.09 13.49
C LYS A 184 12.75 -3.70 12.20
N PRO A 185 12.78 -4.56 11.16
CA PRO A 185 13.30 -4.17 9.86
C PRO A 185 12.50 -3.00 9.28
N ALA A 186 13.19 -1.99 8.78
CA ALA A 186 12.62 -0.79 8.17
C ALA A 186 13.34 -0.47 6.86
N TYR A 187 12.64 0.20 5.94
CA TYR A 187 13.20 0.58 4.65
C TYR A 187 14.41 1.51 4.79
N GLY A 188 15.40 1.32 3.93
CA GLY A 188 16.60 2.13 3.85
C GLY A 188 17.23 2.06 2.46
N TRP A 189 17.97 3.08 2.08
CA TRP A 189 18.66 3.14 0.80
C TRP A 189 19.96 2.34 0.85
N VAL A 190 20.14 1.44 -0.12
CA VAL A 190 21.37 0.67 -0.30
C VAL A 190 21.75 0.62 -1.78
N LYS A 191 23.02 0.38 -2.07
CA LYS A 191 23.50 0.28 -3.45
C LYS A 191 22.83 -0.90 -4.17
N ALA A 192 22.48 -0.74 -5.44
CA ALA A 192 21.92 -1.83 -6.24
C ALA A 192 22.86 -3.06 -6.21
N GLY A 193 22.28 -4.26 -6.00
CA GLY A 193 23.03 -5.51 -5.83
C GLY A 193 23.54 -5.79 -4.42
N SER A 194 23.30 -4.91 -3.45
CA SER A 194 23.59 -5.19 -2.04
C SER A 194 22.40 -5.85 -1.33
N HIS A 195 22.71 -6.72 -0.35
CA HIS A 195 21.74 -7.52 0.39
C HIS A 195 21.85 -7.22 1.90
N PRO A 196 21.38 -6.05 2.38
CA PRO A 196 21.40 -5.73 3.80
C PRO A 196 20.53 -6.71 4.59
N ALA A 197 21.03 -7.14 5.75
CA ALA A 197 20.32 -8.00 6.67
C ALA A 197 20.51 -7.50 8.12
N VAL A 198 19.50 -7.71 8.96
CA VAL A 198 19.55 -7.43 10.39
C VAL A 198 19.17 -8.69 11.16
N THR A 199 19.89 -9.00 12.23
CA THR A 199 19.61 -10.15 13.08
C THR A 199 18.31 -9.94 13.87
N THR A 200 17.48 -10.98 13.91
CA THR A 200 16.26 -11.00 14.72
C THR A 200 16.57 -11.40 16.15
N THR A 201 15.99 -10.70 17.12
CA THR A 201 16.06 -11.09 18.53
C THR A 201 15.14 -12.29 18.82
N ALA A 202 15.60 -13.21 19.67
CA ALA A 202 14.78 -14.27 20.25
C ALA A 202 14.37 -13.87 21.67
N GLY A 203 13.08 -13.64 21.92
CA GLY A 203 12.58 -13.30 23.25
C GLY A 203 11.21 -12.61 23.25
N ARG A 204 10.55 -12.59 24.43
CA ARG A 204 9.26 -11.92 24.66
C ARG A 204 9.33 -10.74 25.63
N GLY A 205 10.54 -10.22 25.88
CA GLY A 205 10.75 -9.09 26.78
C GLY A 205 10.10 -7.81 26.23
N ARG A 206 9.68 -6.93 27.12
CA ARG A 206 9.17 -5.60 26.79
C ARG A 206 9.55 -4.62 27.87
N VAL A 207 9.63 -3.36 27.49
CA VAL A 207 9.61 -2.24 28.44
C VAL A 207 8.17 -1.76 28.52
N ASN A 208 7.72 -1.27 29.68
CA ASN A 208 6.48 -0.52 29.75
C ASN A 208 6.82 0.92 30.13
N ILE A 209 6.27 1.85 29.37
CA ILE A 209 6.42 3.27 29.62
C ILE A 209 5.01 3.86 29.67
N HIS A 210 4.72 4.61 30.73
CA HIS A 210 3.56 5.47 30.75
C HIS A 210 4.09 6.90 30.68
N GLY A 211 3.80 7.61 29.59
CA GLY A 211 4.42 8.90 29.30
C GLY A 211 3.42 9.96 28.88
N ALA A 212 3.90 11.19 28.87
CA ALA A 212 3.18 12.33 28.32
C ALA A 212 4.11 13.18 27.45
N VAL A 213 3.54 14.05 26.62
CA VAL A 213 4.26 15.07 25.86
C VAL A 213 3.48 16.38 25.85
N ASN A 214 4.15 17.48 26.15
CA ASN A 214 3.68 18.83 25.90
C ASN A 214 4.24 19.31 24.55
N LEU A 215 3.39 19.74 23.63
CA LEU A 215 3.83 20.11 22.28
C LEU A 215 4.46 21.51 22.17
N GLU A 216 4.20 22.37 23.14
CA GLU A 216 4.78 23.72 23.19
C GLU A 216 6.23 23.67 23.67
N THR A 217 6.46 22.97 24.78
CA THR A 217 7.79 22.91 25.44
C THR A 217 8.58 21.67 25.10
N PHE A 218 7.94 20.65 24.51
CA PHE A 218 8.48 19.30 24.33
C PHE A 218 8.91 18.61 25.64
N ASP A 219 8.39 19.07 26.79
CA ASP A 219 8.53 18.31 28.03
C ASP A 219 7.81 16.97 27.92
N ALA A 220 8.52 15.90 28.27
CA ALA A 220 8.06 14.52 28.14
C ALA A 220 8.24 13.73 29.45
N PRO A 221 7.39 13.93 30.47
CA PRO A 221 7.43 13.14 31.69
C PRO A 221 7.01 11.70 31.41
N PHE A 222 7.66 10.76 32.07
CA PHE A 222 7.36 9.34 31.94
C PHE A 222 7.66 8.58 33.23
N VAL A 223 7.00 7.44 33.40
CA VAL A 223 7.26 6.44 34.42
C VAL A 223 7.50 5.08 33.75
N GLU A 224 8.31 4.24 34.40
CA GLU A 224 8.70 2.92 33.91
C GLU A 224 8.14 1.84 34.86
N PRO A 225 6.85 1.51 34.74
CA PRO A 225 6.23 0.55 35.65
C PRO A 225 6.45 -0.89 35.18
N THR A 226 6.40 -1.84 36.12
CA THR A 226 6.36 -3.28 35.77
C THR A 226 5.09 -3.63 34.99
N THR A 227 3.98 -2.97 35.32
CA THR A 227 2.67 -3.11 34.66
C THR A 227 2.03 -1.73 34.55
N VAL A 228 1.37 -1.44 33.43
CA VAL A 228 0.61 -0.20 33.29
C VAL A 228 -0.77 -0.39 33.91
N ASP A 229 -1.06 0.40 34.94
CA ASP A 229 -2.28 0.34 35.75
C ASP A 229 -2.64 1.74 36.29
N GLY A 230 -3.63 1.81 37.19
CA GLY A 230 -4.07 3.08 37.79
C GLY A 230 -2.98 3.75 38.64
N VAL A 231 -2.11 2.96 39.27
CA VAL A 231 -1.00 3.48 40.08
C VAL A 231 0.03 4.16 39.18
N SER A 232 0.42 3.55 38.07
CA SER A 232 1.35 4.19 37.13
C SER A 232 0.75 5.44 36.47
N ALA A 233 -0.57 5.45 36.23
CA ALA A 233 -1.28 6.63 35.77
C ALA A 233 -1.18 7.78 36.79
N VAL A 234 -1.45 7.50 38.07
CA VAL A 234 -1.31 8.48 39.16
C VAL A 234 0.13 9.00 39.29
N GLN A 235 1.13 8.12 39.20
CA GLN A 235 2.54 8.52 39.23
C GLN A 235 2.91 9.45 38.08
N LEU A 236 2.40 9.19 36.87
CA LEU A 236 2.59 10.07 35.72
C LEU A 236 1.94 11.43 35.97
N LEU A 237 0.69 11.47 36.43
CA LEU A 237 -0.02 12.72 36.73
C LEU A 237 0.71 13.55 37.79
N ALA A 238 1.19 12.91 38.87
CA ALA A 238 1.98 13.58 39.90
C ALA A 238 3.27 14.19 39.32
N LYS A 239 3.95 13.47 38.44
CA LYS A 239 5.18 13.93 37.77
C LYS A 239 4.92 15.09 36.81
N ILE A 240 3.78 15.10 36.14
CA ILE A 240 3.33 16.24 35.32
C ILE A 240 3.12 17.48 36.22
N GLU A 241 2.42 17.33 37.35
CA GLU A 241 2.22 18.44 38.31
C GLU A 241 3.56 18.98 38.84
N GLU A 242 4.48 18.09 39.22
CA GLU A 242 5.82 18.45 39.74
C GLU A 242 6.65 19.22 38.71
N ARG A 243 6.58 18.85 37.44
CA ARG A 243 7.31 19.54 36.35
C ARG A 243 6.71 20.88 35.95
N ASN A 244 5.51 21.19 36.41
CA ASN A 244 4.78 22.41 36.08
C ASN A 244 4.38 23.16 37.36
N PRO A 245 5.34 23.59 38.21
CA PRO A 245 5.03 24.25 39.49
C PRO A 245 4.35 25.61 39.33
N ASP A 246 4.57 26.28 38.19
CA ASP A 246 4.06 27.60 37.83
C ASP A 246 2.67 27.57 37.17
N LYS A 247 2.16 26.39 36.79
CA LYS A 247 0.89 26.25 36.07
C LYS A 247 -0.29 26.13 37.02
N ARG A 248 -1.30 26.98 36.91
CA ARG A 248 -2.53 26.88 37.70
C ARG A 248 -3.37 25.66 37.30
N LEU A 249 -3.44 25.34 36.01
CA LEU A 249 -4.24 24.24 35.46
C LEU A 249 -3.47 23.49 34.37
N ILE A 250 -3.54 22.17 34.38
CA ILE A 250 -2.84 21.31 33.42
C ILE A 250 -3.86 20.36 32.79
N HIS A 251 -4.10 20.51 31.50
CA HIS A 251 -5.00 19.67 30.73
C HIS A 251 -4.24 18.42 30.25
N VAL A 252 -4.64 17.24 30.73
CA VAL A 252 -4.05 15.97 30.29
C VAL A 252 -5.05 15.24 29.40
N ILE A 253 -4.69 15.08 28.14
CA ILE A 253 -5.46 14.40 27.11
C ILE A 253 -4.91 12.97 26.95
N TRP A 254 -5.74 11.96 27.16
CA TRP A 254 -5.32 10.56 26.98
C TRP A 254 -6.48 9.68 26.49
N ASP A 255 -6.15 8.42 26.19
CA ASP A 255 -7.10 7.45 25.67
C ASP A 255 -8.14 6.98 26.73
N ASN A 256 -9.02 6.06 26.32
CA ASN A 256 -10.09 5.55 27.17
C ASN A 256 -9.72 4.27 27.95
N ALA A 257 -8.43 3.96 28.13
CA ALA A 257 -8.01 2.76 28.85
C ALA A 257 -8.65 2.67 30.24
N ALA A 258 -8.97 1.46 30.69
CA ALA A 258 -9.68 1.26 31.94
C ALA A 258 -8.93 1.84 33.14
N TYR A 259 -7.59 1.75 33.14
CA TYR A 259 -6.74 2.30 34.19
C TYR A 259 -6.71 3.84 34.22
N HIS A 260 -7.06 4.54 33.14
CA HIS A 260 -7.25 6.00 33.13
C HIS A 260 -8.55 6.44 33.81
N LYS A 261 -9.43 5.50 34.15
CA LYS A 261 -10.75 5.74 34.77
C LYS A 261 -10.93 5.00 36.09
N GLY A 262 -9.88 4.35 36.57
CA GLY A 262 -9.88 3.55 37.79
C GLY A 262 -10.08 4.37 39.06
N SER A 263 -10.23 3.67 40.18
CA SER A 263 -10.34 4.30 41.52
C SER A 263 -9.15 5.21 41.82
N ASP A 264 -7.93 4.74 41.54
CA ASP A 264 -6.69 5.45 41.87
C ASP A 264 -6.65 6.83 41.21
N VAL A 265 -7.00 6.90 39.93
CA VAL A 265 -7.07 8.16 39.19
C VAL A 265 -8.16 9.08 39.74
N ARG A 266 -9.35 8.54 40.05
CA ARG A 266 -10.44 9.36 40.62
C ARG A 266 -10.07 9.94 41.98
N GLU A 267 -9.42 9.14 42.83
CA GLU A 267 -8.94 9.58 44.15
C GLU A 267 -7.88 10.66 44.01
N PHE A 268 -6.93 10.50 43.08
CA PHE A 268 -5.91 11.51 42.80
C PHE A 268 -6.52 12.85 42.35
N LEU A 269 -7.54 12.82 41.49
CA LEU A 269 -8.20 14.04 41.00
C LEU A 269 -9.08 14.71 42.06
N ALA A 270 -9.57 13.96 43.04
CA ALA A 270 -10.38 14.50 44.13
C ALA A 270 -9.57 15.30 45.17
N ARG A 271 -8.23 15.30 45.08
CA ARG A 271 -7.37 16.06 45.99
C ARG A 271 -7.61 17.57 45.83
N PRO A 272 -7.78 18.34 46.92
CA PRO A 272 -8.03 19.79 46.84
C PRO A 272 -6.95 20.61 46.11
N ALA A 273 -5.70 20.14 46.16
CA ALA A 273 -4.56 20.79 45.50
C ALA A 273 -4.30 20.28 44.08
N CYS A 274 -5.14 19.38 43.55
CA CYS A 274 -4.94 18.83 42.21
C CYS A 274 -5.21 19.91 41.15
N ARG A 275 -4.25 20.06 40.23
CA ARG A 275 -4.30 21.01 39.11
C ARG A 275 -4.51 20.32 37.77
N ILE A 276 -4.85 19.03 37.78
CA ILE A 276 -5.05 18.24 36.57
C ILE A 276 -6.51 18.28 36.14
N ASN A 277 -6.74 18.70 34.89
CA ASN A 277 -8.01 18.51 34.20
C ASN A 277 -7.85 17.40 33.15
N LEU A 278 -8.57 16.29 33.33
CA LEU A 278 -8.51 15.18 32.38
C LEU A 278 -9.49 15.35 31.22
N ILE A 279 -8.98 15.14 30.01
CA ILE A 279 -9.76 15.15 28.78
C ILE A 279 -9.60 13.79 28.10
N GLN A 280 -10.71 13.15 27.77
CA GLN A 280 -10.72 11.85 27.10
C GLN A 280 -10.74 12.03 25.58
N LEU A 281 -9.91 11.27 24.88
CA LEU A 281 -9.98 11.17 23.43
C LEU A 281 -11.29 10.49 22.99
N PRO A 282 -11.77 10.72 21.76
CA PRO A 282 -12.76 9.85 21.15
C PRO A 282 -12.24 8.39 21.09
N PRO A 283 -13.09 7.39 21.34
CA PRO A 283 -12.67 5.99 21.33
C PRO A 283 -12.01 5.58 20.01
N TYR A 284 -10.90 4.84 20.11
CA TYR A 284 -10.13 4.32 18.98
C TYR A 284 -9.64 5.42 18.00
N CYS A 285 -9.24 6.58 18.52
CA CYS A 285 -8.69 7.67 17.70
C CYS A 285 -7.24 8.01 18.08
N PRO A 286 -6.27 7.06 17.94
CA PRO A 286 -4.87 7.32 18.25
C PRO A 286 -4.25 8.40 17.35
N HIS A 287 -4.80 8.64 16.17
CA HIS A 287 -4.36 9.72 15.27
C HIS A 287 -4.61 11.12 15.83
N LEU A 288 -5.51 11.25 16.82
CA LEU A 288 -5.77 12.47 17.59
C LEU A 288 -4.89 12.57 18.85
N ASN A 289 -3.97 11.63 19.07
CA ASN A 289 -3.01 11.64 20.17
C ASN A 289 -1.59 11.86 19.64
N PRO A 290 -1.00 13.07 19.75
CA PRO A 290 0.36 13.37 19.32
C PRO A 290 1.43 12.49 19.94
N ILE A 291 1.23 11.96 21.17
CA ILE A 291 2.21 11.07 21.80
C ILE A 291 2.43 9.77 21.00
N GLU A 292 1.45 9.33 20.21
CA GLU A 292 1.59 8.19 19.30
C GLU A 292 2.64 8.46 18.21
N ARG A 293 2.78 9.72 17.79
CA ARG A 293 3.83 10.15 16.86
C ARG A 293 5.19 10.14 17.57
N LEU A 294 5.25 10.53 18.84
CA LEU A 294 6.47 10.40 19.65
C LEU A 294 6.89 8.92 19.82
N TRP A 295 5.93 8.00 20.00
CA TRP A 295 6.20 6.56 19.98
C TRP A 295 6.77 6.09 18.65
N ALA A 296 6.26 6.61 17.54
CA ALA A 296 6.82 6.32 16.22
C ALA A 296 8.27 6.83 16.08
N VAL A 297 8.58 8.04 16.56
CA VAL A 297 9.95 8.58 16.60
C VAL A 297 10.86 7.71 17.47
N MET A 298 10.42 7.33 18.67
CA MET A 298 11.16 6.39 19.52
C MET A 298 11.48 5.09 18.77
N HIS A 299 10.51 4.52 18.04
CA HIS A 299 10.75 3.32 17.25
C HIS A 299 11.77 3.53 16.13
N GLN A 300 11.77 4.68 15.46
CA GLN A 300 12.80 5.05 14.46
C GLN A 300 14.20 5.14 15.09
N TYR A 301 14.30 5.75 16.27
CA TYR A 301 15.56 5.97 16.98
C TYR A 301 16.12 4.75 17.69
N VAL A 302 15.26 3.83 18.13
CA VAL A 302 15.68 2.73 19.00
C VAL A 302 15.51 1.37 18.32
N THR A 303 14.44 1.14 17.56
CA THR A 303 14.07 -0.23 17.14
C THR A 303 14.29 -0.52 15.66
N HIS A 304 14.22 0.49 14.79
CA HIS A 304 14.38 0.31 13.36
C HIS A 304 15.81 -0.10 13.01
N ASN A 305 15.96 -1.23 12.30
CA ASN A 305 17.23 -1.75 11.80
C ASN A 305 18.33 -1.91 12.88
N ARG A 306 17.95 -2.03 14.15
CA ARG A 306 18.88 -2.19 15.28
C ARG A 306 18.65 -3.52 15.97
N HIS A 307 19.75 -4.23 16.25
CA HIS A 307 19.76 -5.44 17.05
C HIS A 307 20.40 -5.14 18.40
N TYR A 308 19.74 -5.59 19.46
CA TYR A 308 20.27 -5.54 20.82
C TYR A 308 20.60 -6.96 21.27
N PRO A 309 21.82 -7.25 21.76
CA PRO A 309 22.19 -8.57 22.28
C PRO A 309 21.41 -9.02 23.52
N SER A 310 20.85 -8.09 24.31
CA SER A 310 20.07 -8.43 25.51
C SER A 310 18.93 -7.45 25.76
N GLN A 311 17.91 -7.92 26.48
CA GLN A 311 16.78 -7.10 26.93
C GLN A 311 17.23 -5.89 27.76
N LYS A 312 18.28 -6.05 28.56
CA LYS A 312 18.85 -4.94 29.36
C LYS A 312 19.37 -3.83 28.47
N GLN A 313 20.10 -4.16 27.40
CA GLN A 313 20.61 -3.14 26.47
C GLN A 313 19.47 -2.44 25.72
N PHE A 314 18.45 -3.20 25.32
CA PHE A 314 17.24 -2.62 24.73
C PHE A 314 16.53 -1.66 25.68
N ALA A 315 16.30 -2.07 26.94
CA ALA A 315 15.69 -1.21 27.95
C ALA A 315 16.51 0.06 28.20
N THR A 316 17.83 -0.06 28.34
CA THR A 316 18.72 1.10 28.46
C THR A 316 18.60 2.03 27.25
N ALA A 317 18.49 1.52 26.03
CA ALA A 317 18.35 2.36 24.84
C ALA A 317 16.99 3.08 24.78
N ILE A 318 15.90 2.41 25.18
CA ILE A 318 14.58 3.04 25.33
C ILE A 318 14.67 4.17 26.37
N LEU A 319 15.22 3.91 27.55
CA LEU A 319 15.33 4.93 28.61
C LEU A 319 16.26 6.09 28.22
N LYS A 320 17.35 5.80 27.51
CA LYS A 320 18.24 6.82 26.96
C LYS A 320 17.49 7.74 26.00
N PHE A 321 16.62 7.19 25.15
CA PHE A 321 15.80 8.01 24.26
C PHE A 321 14.96 9.03 25.05
N PHE A 322 14.28 8.59 26.12
CA PHE A 322 13.47 9.49 26.95
C PHE A 322 14.27 10.48 27.78
N ARG A 323 15.41 10.06 28.33
CA ARG A 323 16.19 10.87 29.29
C ARG A 323 17.17 11.82 28.60
N GLU A 324 17.62 11.50 27.40
CA GLU A 324 18.69 12.24 26.71
C GLU A 324 18.26 12.67 25.30
N THR A 325 17.74 11.76 24.47
CA THR A 325 17.42 12.10 23.07
C THR A 325 16.27 13.10 22.97
N ILE A 326 15.17 12.92 23.71
CA ILE A 326 14.06 13.87 23.68
C ILE A 326 14.54 15.28 24.10
N PRO A 327 15.14 15.49 25.29
CA PRO A 327 15.56 16.83 25.69
C PRO A 327 16.57 17.49 24.74
N ASN A 328 17.47 16.71 24.14
CA ASN A 328 18.57 17.25 23.33
C ASN A 328 18.22 17.41 21.85
N GLU A 329 17.31 16.61 21.30
CA GLU A 329 17.08 16.51 19.86
C GLU A 329 15.62 16.77 19.44
N TRP A 330 14.72 17.19 20.35
CA TRP A 330 13.29 17.35 20.04
C TRP A 330 13.01 18.26 18.84
N THR A 331 13.85 19.27 18.61
CA THR A 331 13.71 20.18 17.46
C THR A 331 13.79 19.46 16.12
N SER A 332 14.49 18.33 16.03
CA SER A 332 14.64 17.54 14.80
C SER A 332 13.38 16.77 14.39
N PHE A 333 12.49 16.50 15.35
CA PHE A 333 11.27 15.72 15.12
C PHE A 333 9.98 16.43 15.56
N ARG A 334 10.07 17.71 15.96
CA ARG A 334 8.89 18.50 16.37
C ARG A 334 7.82 18.58 15.29
N ASP A 335 8.22 18.65 14.03
CA ASP A 335 7.28 18.73 12.90
C ASP A 335 6.54 17.38 12.71
N GLN A 336 7.18 16.27 13.11
CA GLN A 336 6.57 14.94 13.08
C GLN A 336 5.62 14.74 14.27
N VAL A 337 5.97 15.24 15.46
CA VAL A 337 5.17 15.14 16.69
C VAL A 337 4.30 16.40 16.81
N SER A 338 3.25 16.45 15.99
CA SER A 338 2.34 17.60 15.92
C SER A 338 0.88 17.22 16.17
N ASP A 339 0.09 18.25 16.45
CA ASP A 339 -1.37 18.26 16.62
C ASP A 339 -2.12 18.51 15.31
N ASN A 340 -1.50 18.22 14.14
CA ASN A 340 -2.15 18.29 12.83
C ASN A 340 -3.17 17.15 12.69
N PHE A 341 -4.31 17.32 13.36
CA PHE A 341 -5.39 16.37 13.45
C PHE A 341 -6.20 16.33 12.16
N ARG A 342 -6.63 15.13 11.79
CA ARG A 342 -7.43 14.88 10.59
C ARG A 342 -8.56 13.93 10.93
N VAL A 343 -9.71 14.15 10.32
CA VAL A 343 -10.83 13.22 10.42
C VAL A 343 -10.55 12.02 9.53
N ILE A 344 -10.63 10.83 10.10
CA ILE A 344 -10.58 9.57 9.36
C ILE A 344 -12.01 9.10 9.12
N ASN A 345 -12.39 8.95 7.85
CA ASN A 345 -13.66 8.35 7.44
C ASN A 345 -13.43 7.19 6.46
N HIS A 346 -14.41 6.30 6.37
CA HIS A 346 -14.34 5.10 5.53
C HIS A 346 -15.23 5.19 4.28
N ASN A 347 -15.76 6.36 3.96
CA ASN A 347 -16.77 6.53 2.89
C ASN A 347 -16.25 6.12 1.50
N LYS A 348 -14.94 6.09 1.30
CA LYS A 348 -14.29 5.67 0.05
C LYS A 348 -14.06 4.15 -0.04
N PHE A 349 -14.40 3.38 1.00
CA PHE A 349 -14.18 1.95 1.06
C PHE A 349 -15.52 1.20 1.02
N ARG A 350 -15.61 0.22 0.13
CA ARG A 350 -16.59 -0.87 0.28
C ARG A 350 -16.12 -1.77 1.41
N VAL A 351 -16.84 -1.77 2.52
CA VAL A 351 -16.54 -2.63 3.67
C VAL A 351 -17.04 -4.03 3.36
N LEU A 352 -16.15 -5.02 3.46
CA LEU A 352 -16.52 -6.43 3.32
C LEU A 352 -17.32 -6.84 4.56
N ALA A 353 -18.46 -7.50 4.35
CA ALA A 353 -19.32 -8.01 5.41
C ALA A 353 -18.76 -9.29 6.06
#